data_AF-A0A973PXU8-F1
#
_entry.id   AF-A0A973PXU8-F1
#
_cell.length_a   1.000
_cell.length_b   1.000
_cell.length_c   1.000
_cell.angle_alpha   90.00
_cell.angle_beta   90.00
_cell.angle_gamma   90.00
#
_symmetry.space_group_name_H-M   'P 1'
#
loop_
_entity.id
_entity.type
_entity.pdbx_description
1 polymer ?
#
loop_
_entity_poly.entity_id
_entity_poly.type
_entity_poly.pdbx_seq_one_letter_code
_entity_poly.pdbx_strand_id
1 'polypeptide(L)'
;MRVRRPRGAGRAHRAHIPRPALVLLSWLPGLAAVLGLVLCADGVGHRSARHGPSVEARAATRHTAPKPHIVPRSAWLDPLSRHAQPPPRYDDEVVAVFVHHTDSPNGYDCADVPRIIRYLYAGQTGARNWDDIGYNFLVDRCGTIYEGRAGGVDRAVTGAHTQGFNHRTAGIAAIGTFTA
;
A
#
# COMPACT_ATOMS: atom_id res chain seq x y z
N MET A 1 -4.72 60.31 -68.25
CA MET A 1 -4.73 58.99 -68.93
C MET A 1 -3.49 58.20 -68.51
N ARG A 2 -3.69 56.96 -68.04
CA ARG A 2 -2.73 55.84 -67.84
C ARG A 2 -1.69 55.87 -66.70
N VAL A 3 -2.10 55.19 -65.62
CA VAL A 3 -1.42 54.24 -64.71
C VAL A 3 -0.05 53.69 -65.15
N ARG A 4 0.89 53.59 -64.20
CA ARG A 4 1.86 52.47 -64.08
C ARG A 4 2.19 52.17 -62.61
N ARG A 5 1.92 50.93 -62.18
CA ARG A 5 2.39 50.29 -60.92
C ARG A 5 3.80 49.69 -61.11
N PRO A 6 4.56 49.48 -60.02
CA PRO A 6 5.37 48.27 -59.82
C PRO A 6 4.89 47.53 -58.54
N ARG A 7 4.45 46.27 -58.63
CA ARG A 7 5.21 44.99 -58.64
C ARG A 7 5.64 44.51 -57.24
N GLY A 8 4.69 43.81 -56.61
CA GLY A 8 4.82 42.47 -56.02
C GLY A 8 5.98 42.17 -55.07
N ALA A 9 5.69 42.11 -53.78
CA ALA A 9 6.47 41.37 -52.79
C ALA A 9 6.35 39.85 -53.05
N GLY A 10 7.49 39.15 -53.07
CA GLY A 10 7.56 37.70 -53.24
C GLY A 10 6.88 36.97 -52.08
N ARG A 11 5.94 36.08 -52.39
CA ARG A 11 5.36 35.13 -51.44
C ARG A 11 6.38 34.05 -51.12
N ALA A 12 6.68 33.87 -49.84
CA ALA A 12 7.45 32.73 -49.35
C ALA A 12 6.74 31.41 -49.71
N HIS A 13 7.45 30.52 -50.40
CA HIS A 13 6.99 29.15 -50.64
C HIS A 13 6.94 28.40 -49.31
N ARG A 14 5.74 28.11 -48.81
CA ARG A 14 5.55 27.08 -47.78
C ARG A 14 5.86 25.73 -48.41
N ALA A 15 6.90 25.06 -47.91
CA ALA A 15 7.24 23.70 -48.32
C ALA A 15 6.04 22.77 -48.05
N HIS A 16 5.59 22.08 -49.10
CA HIS A 16 4.46 21.18 -49.02
C HIS A 16 4.97 19.80 -48.62
N ILE A 17 4.75 19.40 -47.37
CA ILE A 17 5.17 18.09 -46.87
C ILE A 17 4.24 17.04 -47.49
N PRO A 18 4.76 16.04 -48.23
CA PRO A 18 3.94 15.03 -48.86
C PRO A 18 3.25 14.16 -47.79
N ARG A 19 1.98 13.82 -48.01
CA ARG A 19 1.15 12.99 -47.12
C ARG A 19 1.81 11.70 -46.60
N PRO A 20 2.60 10.91 -47.37
CA PRO A 20 3.31 9.76 -46.81
C PRO A 20 4.35 10.14 -45.75
N ALA A 21 4.97 11.32 -45.86
CA ALA A 21 5.89 11.81 -44.83
C ALA A 21 5.15 12.21 -43.55
N LEU A 22 3.95 12.81 -43.65
CA LEU A 22 3.09 13.09 -42.49
C LEU A 22 2.64 11.82 -41.78
N VAL A 23 2.36 10.75 -42.55
CA VAL A 23 2.05 9.43 -41.98
C VAL A 23 3.29 8.87 -41.28
N LEU A 24 4.47 8.84 -41.89
CA LEU A 24 5.68 8.36 -41.20
C LEU A 24 6.00 9.14 -39.92
N LEU A 25 5.78 10.46 -39.91
CA LEU A 25 5.95 11.31 -38.73
C LEU A 25 4.94 10.99 -37.60
N SER A 26 3.74 10.50 -37.91
CA SER A 26 2.73 10.16 -36.89
C SER A 26 3.07 8.90 -36.08
N TRP A 27 4.02 8.09 -36.55
CA TRP A 27 4.45 6.85 -35.88
C TRP A 27 5.62 7.08 -34.92
N LEU A 28 6.32 8.22 -35.04
CA LEU A 28 7.46 8.58 -34.19
C LEU A 28 7.15 8.57 -32.68
N PRO A 29 6.03 9.13 -32.18
CA PRO A 29 5.74 9.07 -30.75
C PRO A 29 5.45 7.65 -30.24
N GLY A 30 4.81 6.80 -31.07
CA GLY A 30 4.55 5.40 -30.73
C GLY A 30 5.82 4.56 -30.67
N LEU A 31 6.73 4.74 -31.64
CA LEU A 31 8.04 4.09 -31.65
C LEU A 31 8.92 4.56 -30.49
N ALA A 32 8.90 5.85 -30.15
CA ALA A 32 9.63 6.39 -29.01
C ALA A 32 9.12 5.81 -27.67
N ALA A 33 7.80 5.64 -27.51
CA ALA A 33 7.21 5.04 -26.32
C ALA A 33 7.60 3.56 -26.16
N VAL A 34 7.59 2.78 -27.25
CA VAL A 34 8.02 1.36 -27.23
C VAL A 34 9.50 1.25 -26.88
N LEU A 35 10.36 2.09 -27.47
CA LEU A 35 11.79 2.11 -27.16
C LEU A 35 12.05 2.47 -25.70
N GLY A 36 11.32 3.45 -25.15
CA GLY A 36 11.39 3.82 -23.74
C GLY A 36 11.00 2.68 -22.81
N LEU A 37 9.95 1.91 -23.14
CA LEU A 37 9.52 0.75 -22.36
C LEU A 37 10.55 -0.37 -22.36
N VAL A 38 11.18 -0.65 -23.50
CA VAL A 38 12.27 -1.64 -23.61
C VAL A 38 13.48 -1.22 -22.79
N LEU A 39 13.89 0.05 -22.89
CA LEU A 39 15.00 0.59 -22.08
C LEU A 39 14.72 0.54 -20.57
N CYS A 40 13.47 0.79 -20.16
CA CYS A 40 13.06 0.65 -18.76
C CYS A 40 13.08 -0.82 -18.29
N ALA A 41 12.75 -1.77 -19.16
CA ALA A 41 12.79 -3.20 -18.84
C ALA A 41 14.23 -3.72 -18.75
N ASP A 42 15.12 -3.32 -19.66
CA ASP A 42 16.53 -3.73 -19.67
C ASP A 42 17.36 -3.06 -18.55
N GLY A 43 17.01 -1.82 -18.17
CA GLY A 43 17.67 -1.09 -17.08
C GLY A 43 17.50 -1.70 -15.69
N VAL A 44 16.54 -2.61 -15.50
CA VAL A 44 16.32 -3.34 -14.24
C VAL A 44 17.22 -4.58 -14.13
N GLY A 45 17.83 -5.02 -15.22
CA GLY A 45 18.50 -6.33 -15.30
C GLY A 45 19.95 -6.40 -14.81
N HIS A 46 20.69 -5.30 -14.66
CA HIS A 46 22.16 -5.35 -14.47
C HIS A 46 22.70 -4.51 -13.31
N ARG A 47 22.04 -4.53 -12.14
CA ARG A 47 22.76 -4.26 -10.90
C ARG A 47 23.51 -5.51 -10.48
N SER A 48 24.76 -5.62 -10.93
CA SER A 48 25.72 -6.60 -10.41
C SER A 48 25.71 -6.55 -8.89
N ALA A 49 25.19 -7.59 -8.26
CA ALA A 49 25.31 -7.80 -6.83
C ALA A 49 26.80 -7.94 -6.51
N ARG A 50 27.41 -6.87 -6.01
CA ARG A 50 28.69 -7.00 -5.32
C ARG A 50 28.42 -7.84 -4.08
N HIS A 51 28.82 -9.10 -4.11
CA HIS A 51 28.83 -9.97 -2.95
C HIS A 51 29.83 -9.38 -1.95
N GLY A 52 29.32 -8.60 -0.99
CA GLY A 52 30.10 -8.28 0.21
C GLY A 52 30.41 -9.57 0.97
N PRO A 53 31.41 -9.57 1.87
CA PRO A 53 31.71 -10.75 2.68
C PRO A 53 30.44 -11.24 3.36
N SER A 54 30.16 -12.54 3.23
CA SER A 54 29.07 -13.21 3.92
C SER A 54 29.29 -13.04 5.43
N VAL A 55 28.53 -12.15 6.05
CA VAL A 55 28.45 -12.10 7.50
C VAL A 55 27.72 -13.37 7.90
N GLU A 56 28.44 -14.34 8.47
CA GLU A 56 27.82 -15.51 9.08
C GLU A 56 26.76 -15.00 10.07
N ALA A 57 25.50 -15.32 9.78
CA ALA A 57 24.40 -14.97 10.67
C ALA A 57 24.63 -15.67 12.00
N ARG A 58 25.00 -14.90 13.02
CA ARG A 58 25.10 -15.40 14.39
C ARG A 58 23.80 -16.10 14.73
N ALA A 59 23.87 -17.39 15.08
CA ALA A 59 22.68 -18.15 15.47
C ALA A 59 21.94 -17.38 16.56
N ALA A 60 20.72 -16.93 16.24
CA ALA A 60 19.90 -16.18 17.17
C ALA A 60 19.57 -17.10 18.36
N THR A 61 19.91 -16.65 19.56
CA THR A 61 19.45 -17.31 20.79
C THR A 61 17.92 -17.33 20.75
N ARG A 62 17.31 -18.52 20.82
CA ARG A 62 15.85 -18.62 20.87
C ARG A 62 15.36 -18.08 22.20
N HIS A 63 14.81 -16.87 22.19
CA HIS A 63 14.08 -16.35 23.33
C HIS A 63 12.68 -16.98 23.35
N THR A 64 12.37 -17.71 24.42
CA THR A 64 11.02 -18.23 24.66
C THR A 64 10.32 -17.33 25.67
N ALA A 65 9.16 -16.80 25.28
CA ALA A 65 8.25 -16.11 26.18
C ALA A 65 6.92 -16.88 26.23
N PRO A 66 6.19 -16.86 27.36
CA PRO A 66 4.81 -17.32 27.38
C PRO A 66 3.99 -16.57 26.33
N LYS A 67 3.01 -17.25 25.71
CA LYS A 67 2.05 -16.58 24.83
C LYS A 67 1.37 -15.46 25.63
N PRO A 68 1.41 -14.19 25.16
CA PRO A 68 0.79 -13.10 25.89
C PRO A 68 -0.73 -13.27 25.89
N HIS A 69 -1.38 -12.70 26.91
CA HIS A 69 -2.84 -12.62 26.93
C HIS A 69 -3.32 -11.70 25.80
N ILE A 70 -4.33 -12.16 25.05
CA ILE A 70 -4.95 -11.39 23.96
C ILE A 70 -6.42 -11.20 24.30
N VAL A 71 -6.85 -9.94 24.39
CA VAL A 71 -8.24 -9.58 24.62
C VAL A 71 -9.04 -9.93 23.36
N PRO A 72 -10.05 -10.82 23.46
CA PRO A 72 -10.78 -11.30 22.29
C PRO A 72 -11.69 -10.22 21.72
N ARG A 73 -12.11 -10.40 20.45
CA ARG A 73 -13.07 -9.51 19.80
C ARG A 73 -14.35 -9.31 20.58
N SER A 74 -14.85 -10.33 21.27
CA SER A 74 -16.09 -10.24 22.07
C SER A 74 -16.01 -9.22 23.21
N ALA A 75 -14.81 -8.85 23.67
CA ALA A 75 -14.63 -7.86 24.73
C ALA A 75 -14.67 -6.41 24.23
N TRP A 76 -14.50 -6.18 22.92
CA TRP A 76 -14.51 -4.82 22.36
C TRP A 76 -15.52 -4.61 21.23
N LEU A 77 -15.94 -5.65 20.51
CA LEU A 77 -16.90 -5.59 19.42
C LEU A 77 -18.25 -6.18 19.84
N ASP A 78 -19.20 -5.29 20.12
CA ASP A 78 -20.59 -5.63 20.39
C ASP A 78 -21.28 -6.19 19.12
N PRO A 79 -22.05 -7.30 19.21
CA PRO A 79 -22.81 -7.84 18.08
C PRO A 79 -23.70 -6.84 17.35
N LEU A 80 -24.27 -5.84 18.03
CA LEU A 80 -25.13 -4.84 17.40
C LEU A 80 -24.34 -3.83 16.55
N SER A 81 -23.06 -3.64 16.87
CA SER A 81 -22.15 -2.72 16.16
C SER A 81 -21.40 -3.41 15.01
N ARG A 82 -21.57 -4.73 14.83
CA ARG A 82 -20.85 -5.52 13.83
C ARG A 82 -21.53 -5.41 12.47
N HIS A 83 -20.76 -5.02 11.45
CA HIS A 83 -21.20 -5.11 10.06
C HIS A 83 -21.16 -6.56 9.56
N ALA A 84 -22.00 -6.90 8.58
CA ALA A 84 -21.91 -8.18 7.91
C ALA A 84 -20.52 -8.34 7.27
N GLN A 85 -19.80 -9.41 7.66
CA GLN A 85 -18.43 -9.68 7.18
C GLN A 85 -18.45 -10.93 6.32
N PRO A 86 -17.73 -10.97 5.20
CA PRO A 86 -17.48 -12.23 4.51
C PRO A 86 -16.65 -13.17 5.40
N PRO A 87 -16.62 -14.48 5.10
CA PRO A 87 -15.75 -15.41 5.79
C PRO A 87 -14.28 -14.95 5.76
N PRO A 88 -13.52 -15.14 6.86
CA PRO A 88 -12.11 -14.79 6.90
C PRO A 88 -11.30 -15.59 5.88
N ARG A 89 -10.31 -14.92 5.28
CA ARG A 89 -9.33 -15.52 4.36
C ARG A 89 -8.07 -15.84 5.14
N TYR A 90 -7.41 -16.93 4.76
CA TYR A 90 -6.21 -17.42 5.43
C TYR A 90 -5.11 -17.66 4.41
N ASP A 91 -3.91 -17.29 4.79
CA ASP A 91 -2.69 -17.73 4.14
C ASP A 91 -2.17 -19.01 4.81
N ASP A 92 -1.13 -19.61 4.23
CA ASP A 92 -0.48 -20.82 4.74
C ASP A 92 0.37 -20.55 5.99
N GLU A 93 1.08 -19.43 6.02
CA GLU A 93 1.91 -19.00 7.14
C GLU A 93 2.11 -17.48 7.19
N VAL A 94 2.64 -16.97 8.31
CA VAL A 94 3.09 -15.59 8.45
C VAL A 94 4.61 -15.54 8.34
N VAL A 95 5.13 -14.87 7.31
CA VAL A 95 6.58 -14.76 7.05
C VAL A 95 7.16 -13.39 7.42
N ALA A 96 6.31 -12.39 7.64
CA ALA A 96 6.73 -11.06 8.07
C ALA A 96 5.66 -10.36 8.92
N VAL A 97 6.10 -9.36 9.69
CA VAL A 97 5.25 -8.50 10.52
C VAL A 97 5.43 -7.05 10.10
N PHE A 98 4.32 -6.35 9.91
CA PHE A 98 4.29 -4.90 9.68
C PHE A 98 3.80 -4.21 10.95
N VAL A 99 4.60 -3.27 11.45
CA VAL A 99 4.24 -2.46 12.61
C VAL A 99 3.66 -1.14 12.13
N HIS A 100 2.49 -0.78 12.66
CA HIS A 100 1.74 0.42 12.34
C HIS A 100 1.46 1.24 13.60
N HIS A 101 1.01 2.48 13.39
CA HIS A 101 0.24 3.21 14.39
C HIS A 101 -1.16 3.49 13.84
N THR A 102 -2.15 3.64 14.72
CA THR A 102 -3.55 3.85 14.31
C THR A 102 -3.86 5.28 13.89
N ASP A 103 -2.95 6.21 14.14
CA ASP A 103 -3.14 7.65 14.03
C ASP A 103 -4.29 8.19 14.88
N SER A 104 -4.51 7.56 16.03
CA SER A 104 -5.45 8.04 17.05
C SER A 104 -4.73 8.90 18.09
N PRO A 105 -5.43 9.80 18.81
CA PRO A 105 -4.82 10.55 19.92
C PRO A 105 -4.13 9.63 20.94
N ASN A 106 -3.07 10.12 21.59
CA ASN A 106 -2.32 9.36 22.62
C ASN A 106 -2.85 9.59 24.06
N GLY A 107 -3.64 10.64 24.27
CA GLY A 107 -4.15 11.07 25.57
C GLY A 107 -5.40 10.32 26.04
N TYR A 108 -5.47 9.00 25.81
CA TYR A 108 -6.60 8.17 26.24
C TYR A 108 -6.29 7.38 27.52
N ASP A 109 -7.33 7.07 28.27
CA ASP A 109 -7.30 6.10 29.36
C ASP A 109 -7.34 4.67 28.80
N CYS A 110 -6.59 3.74 29.37
CA CYS A 110 -6.57 2.36 28.85
C CYS A 110 -7.93 1.66 28.94
N ALA A 111 -8.81 2.09 29.85
CA ALA A 111 -10.20 1.62 29.92
C ALA A 111 -11.04 2.03 28.69
N ASP A 112 -10.65 3.07 27.97
CA ASP A 112 -11.35 3.55 26.77
C ASP A 112 -10.97 2.79 25.50
N VAL A 113 -9.93 1.95 25.54
CA VAL A 113 -9.40 1.29 24.34
C VAL A 113 -10.45 0.48 23.59
N PRO A 114 -11.35 -0.31 24.22
CA PRO A 114 -12.43 -0.97 23.50
C PRO A 114 -13.28 -0.01 22.65
N ARG A 115 -13.55 1.20 23.14
CA ARG A 115 -14.29 2.24 22.40
C ARG A 115 -13.47 2.79 21.23
N ILE A 116 -12.17 2.99 21.41
CA ILE A 116 -11.26 3.44 20.35
C ILE A 116 -11.18 2.40 19.22
N ILE A 117 -11.04 1.11 19.55
CA ILE A 117 -11.00 0.04 18.54
C ILE A 117 -12.33 -0.01 17.77
N ARG A 118 -13.48 0.14 18.45
CA ARG A 118 -14.79 0.23 17.76
C ARG A 118 -14.87 1.41 16.79
N TYR A 119 -14.31 2.57 17.15
CA TYR A 119 -14.26 3.73 16.26
C TYR A 119 -13.41 3.44 15.00
N LEU A 120 -12.22 2.84 15.19
CA LEU A 120 -11.37 2.43 14.08
C LEU A 120 -12.05 1.39 13.17
N TYR A 121 -12.71 0.39 13.78
CA TYR A 121 -13.50 -0.62 13.09
C TYR A 121 -14.60 0.04 12.24
N ALA A 122 -15.44 0.90 12.84
CA ALA A 122 -16.53 1.57 12.14
C ALA A 122 -16.03 2.45 10.97
N GLY A 123 -14.90 3.13 11.14
CA GLY A 123 -14.27 3.89 10.05
C GLY A 123 -13.82 3.02 8.87
N GLN A 124 -13.31 1.82 9.16
CA GLN A 124 -12.82 0.90 8.14
C GLN A 124 -13.94 0.10 7.47
N THR A 125 -14.88 -0.47 8.23
CA THR A 125 -15.99 -1.25 7.67
C THR A 125 -17.09 -0.38 7.09
N GLY A 126 -17.33 0.80 7.68
CA GLY A 126 -18.31 1.76 7.18
C GLY A 126 -17.73 2.63 6.07
N ALA A 127 -16.91 3.62 6.42
CA ALA A 127 -16.48 4.64 5.46
C ALA A 127 -15.56 4.11 4.35
N ARG A 128 -14.73 3.10 4.64
CA ARG A 128 -13.80 2.50 3.66
C ARG A 128 -14.32 1.22 3.02
N ASN A 129 -15.48 0.71 3.43
CA ASN A 129 -16.07 -0.54 2.95
C ASN A 129 -15.12 -1.75 3.02
N TRP A 130 -14.28 -1.82 4.05
CA TRP A 130 -13.44 -3.00 4.29
C TRP A 130 -14.25 -4.13 4.93
N ASP A 131 -13.84 -5.37 4.67
CA ASP A 131 -14.48 -6.57 5.24
C ASP A 131 -14.47 -6.56 6.79
N ASP A 132 -13.46 -5.93 7.40
CA ASP A 132 -13.21 -5.86 8.84
C ASP A 132 -12.15 -4.78 9.16
N ILE A 133 -11.79 -4.64 10.43
CA ILE A 133 -10.55 -3.95 10.84
C ILE A 133 -9.34 -4.62 10.18
N GLY A 134 -8.46 -3.83 9.57
CA GLY A 134 -7.38 -4.29 8.71
C GLY A 134 -6.17 -4.86 9.45
N TYR A 135 -5.98 -4.49 10.72
CA TYR A 135 -4.87 -4.98 11.55
C TYR A 135 -5.21 -6.33 12.18
N ASN A 136 -4.24 -7.25 12.27
CA ASN A 136 -4.41 -8.52 12.95
C ASN A 136 -4.44 -8.35 14.46
N PHE A 137 -3.60 -7.45 14.99
CA PHE A 137 -3.56 -7.12 16.41
C PHE A 137 -3.44 -5.62 16.62
N LEU A 138 -3.98 -5.15 17.75
CA LEU A 138 -3.78 -3.79 18.24
C LEU A 138 -3.16 -3.84 19.63
N VAL A 139 -2.26 -2.90 19.92
CA VAL A 139 -1.57 -2.81 21.21
C VAL A 139 -1.75 -1.41 21.79
N ASP A 140 -2.28 -1.32 23.01
CA ASP A 140 -2.44 -0.03 23.70
C ASP A 140 -1.18 0.40 24.45
N ARG A 141 -1.18 1.64 24.94
CA ARG A 141 -0.08 2.21 25.74
C ARG A 141 0.13 1.55 27.12
N CYS A 142 -0.82 0.71 27.57
CA CYS A 142 -0.72 -0.06 28.80
C CYS A 142 -0.16 -1.48 28.56
N GLY A 143 0.12 -1.85 27.31
CA GLY A 143 0.65 -3.16 26.94
C GLY A 143 -0.43 -4.23 26.72
N THR A 144 -1.71 -3.85 26.68
CA THR A 144 -2.80 -4.78 26.37
C THR A 144 -2.81 -5.08 24.88
N ILE A 145 -2.88 -6.37 24.51
CA ILE A 145 -3.02 -6.83 23.14
C ILE A 145 -4.49 -7.15 22.88
N TYR A 146 -5.03 -6.64 21.79
CA TYR A 146 -6.40 -6.90 21.34
C TYR A 146 -6.37 -7.68 20.02
N GLU A 147 -7.22 -8.70 19.93
CA GLU A 147 -7.53 -9.34 18.65
C GLU A 147 -8.17 -8.32 17.71
N GLY A 148 -7.53 -8.07 16.57
CA GLY A 148 -8.04 -7.24 15.49
C GLY A 148 -8.87 -8.09 14.54
N ARG A 149 -8.40 -8.30 13.30
CA ARG A 149 -9.07 -9.04 12.21
C ARG A 149 -9.65 -10.39 12.68
N ALA A 150 -10.93 -10.63 12.39
CA ALA A 150 -11.61 -11.89 12.68
C ALA A 150 -11.05 -13.04 11.85
N GLY A 151 -11.04 -14.24 12.43
CA GLY A 151 -10.50 -15.46 11.82
C GLY A 151 -9.59 -16.27 12.76
N GLY A 152 -9.32 -15.74 13.94
CA GLY A 152 -8.70 -16.45 15.05
C GLY A 152 -7.24 -16.07 15.23
N VAL A 153 -6.88 -15.82 16.49
CA VAL A 153 -5.54 -15.39 16.95
C VAL A 153 -4.42 -16.41 16.67
N ASP A 154 -4.78 -17.67 16.39
CA ASP A 154 -3.85 -18.79 16.19
C ASP A 154 -3.69 -19.16 14.69
N ARG A 155 -4.18 -18.33 13.77
CA ARG A 155 -4.16 -18.60 12.33
C ARG A 155 -3.62 -17.42 11.54
N ALA A 156 -3.03 -17.70 10.38
CA ALA A 156 -2.54 -16.70 9.43
C ALA A 156 -3.71 -16.02 8.67
N VAL A 157 -4.55 -15.26 9.37
CA VAL A 157 -5.65 -14.50 8.76
C VAL A 157 -5.09 -13.36 7.90
N THR A 158 -5.51 -13.28 6.64
CA THR A 158 -5.09 -12.21 5.73
C THR A 158 -5.71 -10.86 6.17
N GLY A 159 -4.84 -9.89 6.45
CA GLY A 159 -5.22 -8.54 6.88
C GLY A 159 -5.62 -7.58 5.74
N ALA A 160 -5.70 -6.29 6.07
CA ALA A 160 -5.86 -5.18 5.13
C ALA A 160 -5.06 -3.94 5.60
N HIS A 161 -3.87 -4.18 6.17
CA HIS A 161 -3.05 -3.17 6.84
C HIS A 161 -1.96 -2.57 5.95
N THR A 162 -1.55 -3.26 4.88
CA THR A 162 -0.46 -2.82 4.00
C THR A 162 -0.75 -3.22 2.56
N GLN A 163 -1.12 -2.24 1.73
CA GLN A 163 -1.43 -2.49 0.33
C GLN A 163 -0.25 -3.17 -0.39
N GLY A 164 -0.52 -4.27 -1.08
CA GLY A 164 0.49 -5.10 -1.75
C GLY A 164 1.21 -6.11 -0.86
N PHE A 165 1.04 -6.02 0.46
CA PHE A 165 1.76 -6.85 1.44
C PHE A 165 0.82 -7.38 2.55
N ASN A 166 -0.44 -7.68 2.22
CA ASN A 166 -1.38 -8.26 3.21
C ASN A 166 -1.28 -9.79 3.31
N HIS A 167 -0.80 -10.45 2.26
CA HIS A 167 -0.69 -11.92 2.20
C HIS A 167 0.56 -12.41 2.91
N ARG A 168 0.41 -13.47 3.70
CA ARG A 168 1.47 -14.11 4.50
C ARG A 168 2.15 -13.15 5.48
N THR A 169 1.42 -12.16 5.97
CA THR A 169 1.92 -11.14 6.89
C THR A 169 0.92 -10.89 8.01
N ALA A 170 1.42 -10.43 9.15
CA ALA A 170 0.58 -9.90 10.22
C ALA A 170 0.82 -8.39 10.41
N GLY A 171 -0.27 -7.63 10.49
CA GLY A 171 -0.24 -6.21 10.85
C GLY A 171 -0.49 -6.01 12.34
N ILE A 172 0.42 -5.37 13.03
CA ILE A 172 0.29 -4.99 14.45
C ILE A 172 0.27 -3.47 14.55
N ALA A 173 -0.83 -2.89 15.06
CA ALA A 173 -0.95 -1.45 15.20
C ALA A 173 -0.85 -1.02 16.67
N ALA A 174 0.11 -0.15 16.98
CA ALA A 174 0.11 0.58 18.24
C ALA A 174 -1.02 1.62 18.22
N ILE A 175 -1.88 1.62 19.24
CA ILE A 175 -2.97 2.58 19.36
C ILE A 175 -2.39 3.93 19.77
N GLY A 176 -2.34 4.85 18.81
CA GLY A 176 -1.73 6.16 18.99
C GLY A 176 -1.22 6.80 17.69
N THR A 177 -0.59 7.95 17.86
CA THR A 177 0.19 8.65 16.83
C THR A 177 1.66 8.68 17.24
N PHE A 178 2.53 8.07 16.44
CA PHE A 178 3.97 7.94 16.68
C PHE A 178 4.75 8.42 15.45
N THR A 179 4.86 9.74 15.31
CA THR A 179 5.63 10.39 14.24
C THR A 179 7.04 10.75 14.71
N ALA A 180 7.96 10.96 13.76
CA ALA A 180 9.32 11.43 14.02
C ALA A 180 9.38 12.94 14.28
#